data_AF-A0A6I7QWD8-F1
#
_entry.id   AF-A0A6I7QWD8-F1
#
_cell.length_a   1.000
_cell.length_b   1.000
_cell.length_c   1.000
_cell.angle_alpha   90.00
_cell.angle_beta   90.00
_cell.angle_gamma   90.00
#
_symmetry.space_group_name_H-M   'P 1'
#
loop_
_entity.id
_entity.type
_entity.pdbx_description
1 polymer ?
#
loop_
_entity_poly.entity_id
_entity_poly.type
_entity_poly.pdbx_seq_one_letter_code
_entity_poly.pdbx_strand_id
1 'polypeptide(L)' 'MKSIHVRDVDPGVLRRLQTLARLHHRSVQGEIRAILAEAARRAPEDGDLNQMDLATVETGAPGTFRREEIYDDAR' A
#
# COMPACT_ATOMS: atom_id res chain seq x y z
N MET A 1 13.33 -11.39 -14.05
CA MET A 1 13.79 -11.02 -12.69
C MET A 1 13.34 -9.60 -12.40
N LYS A 2 12.63 -9.35 -11.28
CA LYS A 2 12.31 -7.97 -10.86
C LYS A 2 13.53 -7.38 -10.15
N SER A 3 13.91 -6.14 -10.48
CA SER A 3 15.06 -5.45 -9.90
C SER A 3 14.64 -4.07 -9.40
N ILE A 4 15.33 -3.60 -8.35
CA ILE A 4 15.17 -2.26 -7.80
C ILE A 4 16.52 -1.57 -7.89
N HIS A 5 16.53 -0.36 -8.43
CA HIS A 5 17.70 0.50 -8.47
C HIS A 5 17.49 1.67 -7.51
N VAL A 6 18.35 1.78 -6.50
CA VAL A 6 18.30 2.86 -5.51
C VAL A 6 19.46 3.80 -5.78
N ARG A 7 19.15 5.07 -6.09
CA ARG A 7 20.12 6.13 -6.33
C ARG A 7 20.37 6.93 -5.06
N ASP A 8 21.47 7.68 -5.06
CA ASP A 8 21.80 8.68 -4.05
C ASP A 8 21.77 8.15 -2.60
N VAL A 9 22.23 6.90 -2.44
CA VAL A 9 22.39 6.29 -1.12
C VAL A 9 23.56 6.95 -0.41
N ASP A 10 23.32 7.47 0.79
CA ASP A 10 24.36 8.04 1.64
C ASP A 10 25.56 7.05 1.79
N PRO A 11 26.80 7.50 1.55
CA PRO A 11 27.97 6.61 1.63
C PRO A 11 28.16 5.97 3.01
N GLY A 12 27.75 6.64 4.08
CA GLY A 12 27.76 6.10 5.44
C GLY A 12 26.76 4.96 5.61
N VAL A 13 25.55 5.09 5.04
CA VAL A 13 24.56 4.01 5.01
C VAL A 13 25.10 2.80 4.25
N LEU A 14 25.71 3.00 3.09
CA LEU A 14 26.27 1.90 2.30
C LEU A 14 27.37 1.13 3.06
N ARG A 15 28.27 1.85 3.76
CA ARG A 15 29.30 1.22 4.60
C ARG A 15 28.70 0.39 5.72
N ARG A 16 27.66 0.88 6.39
CA ARG A 16 26.97 0.14 7.47
C ARG A 16 26.27 -1.11 6.94
N LEU A 17 25.63 -1.03 5.78
CA LEU A 17 25.03 -2.18 5.11
C LEU A 17 26.08 -3.23 4.72
N GLN A 18 27.25 -2.81 4.24
CA GLN A 18 28.37 -3.72 3.95
C GLN A 18 28.86 -4.43 5.22
N THR A 19 29.00 -3.72 6.33
CA THR A 19 29.37 -4.31 7.62
C THR A 19 28.34 -5.33 8.09
N LEU A 20 27.05 -5.01 8.00
CA LEU A 20 25.96 -5.94 8.34
C LEU A 20 25.98 -7.19 7.46
N ALA A 21 26.16 -7.02 6.14
CA ALA A 21 26.24 -8.13 5.21
C ALA A 21 27.38 -9.11 5.56
N ARG A 22 28.56 -8.57 5.95
CA ARG A 22 29.69 -9.37 6.43
C ARG A 22 29.37 -10.12 7.72
N LEU A 23 28.73 -9.46 8.67
CA LEU A 23 28.32 -10.06 9.94
C LEU A 23 27.30 -11.20 9.74
N HIS A 24 26.38 -11.05 8.78
CA HIS A 24 25.37 -12.05 8.46
C HIS A 24 25.84 -13.08 7.41
N HIS A 25 27.13 -13.09 7.05
CA HIS A 25 27.71 -14.01 6.08
C HIS A 25 26.98 -14.05 4.72
N ARG A 26 26.56 -12.88 4.23
CA ARG A 26 25.86 -12.75 2.93
C ARG A 26 26.38 -11.57 2.11
N SER A 27 25.99 -11.53 0.83
CA SER A 27 26.29 -10.39 -0.03
C SER A 27 25.48 -9.16 0.38
N VAL A 28 25.92 -7.96 0.00
CA VAL A 28 25.18 -6.70 0.24
C VAL A 28 23.78 -6.75 -0.37
N GLN A 29 23.65 -7.32 -1.58
CA GLN A 29 22.34 -7.51 -2.20
C GLN A 29 21.46 -8.50 -1.43
N GLY A 30 22.06 -9.56 -0.87
CA GLY A 30 21.37 -10.51 0.02
C GLY A 30 20.91 -9.84 1.33
N GLU A 31 21.75 -8.97 1.89
CA GLU A 31 21.41 -8.15 3.06
C GLU A 31 20.21 -7.25 2.80
N ILE A 32 20.26 -6.48 1.72
CA ILE A 32 19.16 -5.59 1.33
C ILE A 32 17.88 -6.40 1.10
N ARG A 33 17.96 -7.54 0.40
CA ARG A 33 16.81 -8.41 0.16
C ARG A 33 16.16 -8.88 1.47
N ALA A 34 16.97 -9.30 2.43
CA ALA A 34 16.45 -9.78 3.70
C ALA A 34 15.87 -8.66 4.57
N ILE A 35 16.49 -7.47 4.58
CA ILE A 35 15.94 -6.29 5.24
C ILE A 35 14.57 -5.93 4.64
N LEU A 36 14.47 -5.89 3.30
CA LEU A 36 13.22 -5.60 2.61
C LEU A 36 12.15 -6.67 2.92
N ALA A 37 12.52 -7.95 2.95
CA ALA A 37 11.59 -9.03 3.30
C ALA A 37 11.09 -8.94 4.74
N GLU A 38 11.96 -8.60 5.69
CA GLU A 38 11.57 -8.36 7.09
C GLU A 38 10.69 -7.13 7.24
N ALA A 39 10.99 -6.03 6.54
CA ALA A 39 10.16 -4.85 6.55
C ALA A 39 8.77 -5.13 5.95
N ALA A 40 8.71 -5.87 4.84
CA ALA A 40 7.46 -6.23 4.18
C ALA A 40 6.54 -7.08 5.06
N ARG A 41 7.07 -7.95 5.93
CA ARG A 41 6.26 -8.70 6.90
C ARG A 41 5.50 -7.83 7.91
N ARG A 42 5.96 -6.59 8.10
CA ARG A 42 5.34 -5.63 9.03
C ARG A 42 4.39 -4.67 8.32
N ALA A 43 4.42 -4.65 6.98
CA ALA A 43 3.42 -3.91 6.24
C ALA A 43 2.05 -4.55 6.52
N PRO A 44 0.99 -3.75 6.73
CA PRO A 44 -0.36 -4.27 6.72
C PRO A 44 -0.53 -5.10 5.44
N GLU A 45 -1.10 -6.30 5.56
CA GLU A 45 -1.65 -6.94 4.37
C GLU A 45 -2.70 -5.97 3.85
N ASP A 46 -2.49 -5.47 2.64
CA ASP A 46 -3.54 -4.81 1.87
C ASP A 46 -4.66 -5.84 1.76
N GLY A 47 -5.56 -5.84 2.74
CA GLY A 47 -6.82 -6.58 2.66
C GLY A 47 -7.44 -6.12 1.36
N ASP A 48 -7.50 -7.06 0.41
CA ASP A 48 -7.86 -6.90 -0.99
C ASP A 48 -8.33 -5.48 -1.33
N LEU A 49 -7.41 -4.60 -1.71
CA LEU A 49 -7.76 -3.22 -2.15
C LEU A 49 -8.69 -3.24 -3.38
N ASN A 50 -9.00 -4.42 -3.95
CA ASN A 50 -9.99 -4.61 -5.01
C ASN A 50 -11.36 -5.11 -4.51
N GLN A 51 -11.54 -5.38 -3.21
CA GLN A 51 -12.83 -5.77 -2.65
C GLN A 51 -13.49 -4.58 -1.95
N MET A 52 -13.92 -3.58 -2.75
CA MET A 52 -14.95 -2.66 -2.28
C MET A 52 -16.26 -3.45 -2.17
N ASP A 53 -16.63 -3.82 -0.95
CA ASP A 53 -17.96 -4.39 -0.67
C ASP A 53 -18.97 -3.23 -0.58
N LEU A 54 -19.60 -2.92 -1.71
CA LEU A 54 -20.64 -1.90 -1.78
C LEU A 54 -21.93 -2.48 -1.20
N ALA A 55 -22.14 -2.30 0.10
CA ALA A 55 -23.39 -2.65 0.77
C ALA A 55 -24.54 -1.77 0.23
N THR A 56 -25.25 -2.26 -0.77
CA THR A 56 -26.46 -1.61 -1.30
C THR A 56 -27.61 -1.98 -0.39
N VAL A 57 -28.14 -1.00 0.34
CA VAL A 57 -29.32 -1.17 1.20
C VAL A 57 -30.52 -0.62 0.43
N GLU A 58 -31.51 -1.46 0.15
CA GLU A 58 -32.74 -1.00 -0.48
C GLU A 58 -33.57 -0.19 0.52
N THR A 59 -33.45 1.13 0.46
CA THR A 59 -34.34 2.03 1.18
C THR A 59 -35.64 2.17 0.37
N GLY A 60 -36.63 1.35 0.70
CA GLY A 60 -38.07 1.45 0.41
C GLY A 60 -38.58 2.29 -0.79
N ALA A 61 -39.39 1.61 -1.62
CA ALA A 61 -40.23 2.07 -2.72
C ALA A 61 -39.53 2.76 -3.91
N PRO A 62 -39.80 2.35 -5.16
CA PRO A 62 -39.26 3.00 -6.35
C PRO A 62 -39.82 4.43 -6.48
N GLY A 63 -39.05 5.41 -6.02
CA GLY A 63 -39.31 6.83 -6.22
C GLY A 63 -38.46 7.39 -7.36
N THR A 64 -38.98 8.39 -8.05
CA THR A 64 -38.18 9.18 -8.98
C THR A 64 -37.35 10.17 -8.18
N PHE A 65 -36.02 10.15 -8.27
CA PHE A 65 -35.13 11.14 -7.63
C PHE A 65 -35.18 12.49 -8.36
N ARG A 66 -36.39 13.00 -8.63
CA ARG A 66 -36.61 14.27 -9.31
C ARG A 66 -36.45 15.40 -8.30
N ARG A 67 -35.80 16.48 -8.73
CA ARG A 67 -35.50 17.63 -7.88
C ARG A 67 -36.77 18.23 -7.31
N GLU A 68 -37.83 18.25 -8.12
CA GLU A 68 -39.15 18.78 -7.77
C GLU A 68 -39.86 17.95 -6.69
N GLU A 69 -39.46 16.70 -6.48
CA GLU A 69 -40.00 15.81 -5.43
C GLU A 69 -39.20 15.91 -4.13
N ILE A 70 -37.95 16.37 -4.21
CA ILE A 70 -37.02 16.43 -3.07
C ILE A 70 -36.99 17.84 -2.44
N TYR A 71 -37.23 18.88 -3.24
CA TYR A 71 -37.19 20.28 -2.79
C TYR A 71 -38.54 20.96 -3.08
N ASP A 72 -39.26 21.35 -2.03
CA ASP A 72 -40.56 22.05 -2.08
C ASP A 72 -40.39 23.56 -2.33
N ASP A 73 -39.36 23.93 -3.08
CA ASP A 73 -38.83 25.30 -3.15
C ASP A 73 -39.26 26.02 -4.45
N ALA A 74 -40.24 25.48 -5.17
CA ALA A 74 -40.78 26.05 -6.41
C ALA A 74 -42.09 26.82 -6.19
N ARG A 75 -42.17 27.64 -5.14
CA ARG A 75 -43.30 28.55 -4.93
C ARG A 75 -42.91 29.93 -4.43
#